data_AF-A0A8T7AB66-F1
#
_entry.id   AF-A0A8T7AB66-F1
#
_cell.length_a   1.000
_cell.length_b   1.000
_cell.length_c   1.000
_cell.angle_alpha   90.00
_cell.angle_beta   90.00
_cell.angle_gamma   90.00
#
_symmetry.space_group_name_H-M   'P 1'
#
loop_
_entity.id
_entity.type
_entity.pdbx_description
1 polymer ?
#
loop_
_entity_poly.entity_id
_entity_poly.type
_entity_poly.pdbx_seq_one_letter_code
_entity_poly.pdbx_strand_id
1 'polypeptide(L)'
;MKVLNKQRKEQLANSKFGNYLKYALGEILLVAVGILLAVAVNNWNEDRQNFKELESIHAMVKKNLVSNIAAIDKILEIYASSEVYYQKHLDAEVTQEDYQNSPGLAYLIMGYPELTLNQRGYRLLQNFTANYDQQENVISGEIIGFYTEMLHEIKVDDELRANNFQKNFSHWQTYPWWSDYISQKDYTGFIDYALNDQDYKNRIATAEFINYKVFKKEIEEYKQKAQALIDLIQ
;
A
#
# COMPACT_ATOMS: atom_id res chain seq x y z
N MET A 1 70.95 42.80 -43.13
CA MET A 1 69.89 42.34 -42.20
C MET A 1 69.78 40.81 -42.16
N LYS A 2 70.79 40.07 -41.65
CA LYS A 2 70.71 38.60 -41.46
C LYS A 2 71.05 38.14 -40.03
N VAL A 3 71.67 39.00 -39.22
CA VAL A 3 72.09 38.70 -37.84
C VAL A 3 70.88 38.62 -36.88
N LEU A 4 69.89 39.50 -37.04
CA LEU A 4 68.66 39.53 -36.22
C LEU A 4 67.76 38.29 -36.40
N ASN A 5 67.88 37.57 -37.53
CA ASN A 5 67.10 36.35 -37.79
C ASN A 5 67.72 35.09 -37.17
N LYS A 6 69.04 35.08 -36.91
CA LYS A 6 69.72 33.92 -36.32
C LYS A 6 69.55 33.89 -34.80
N GLN A 7 69.65 35.06 -34.15
CA GLN A 7 69.41 35.21 -32.72
C GLN A 7 67.94 34.97 -32.31
N ARG A 8 66.96 35.34 -33.15
CA ARG A 8 65.54 35.00 -32.94
C ARG A 8 65.25 33.50 -33.10
N LYS A 9 65.89 32.82 -34.06
CA LYS A 9 65.77 31.36 -34.22
C LYS A 9 66.47 30.58 -33.11
N GLU A 10 67.61 31.05 -32.60
CA GLU A 10 68.30 30.44 -31.46
C GLU A 10 67.58 30.71 -30.12
N GLN A 11 66.88 31.83 -29.94
CA GLN A 11 66.01 32.06 -28.79
C GLN A 11 64.72 31.23 -28.81
N LEU A 12 64.16 30.95 -29.99
CA LEU A 12 63.04 30.01 -30.17
C LEU A 12 63.49 28.54 -30.01
N ALA A 13 64.74 28.21 -30.34
CA ALA A 13 65.34 26.89 -30.17
C ALA A 13 65.90 26.64 -28.75
N ASN A 14 66.18 27.69 -27.97
CA ASN A 14 66.49 27.64 -26.54
C ASN A 14 65.22 27.36 -25.71
N SER A 15 64.65 26.17 -25.92
CA SER A 15 63.83 25.25 -25.10
C SER A 15 62.99 25.69 -23.89
N LYS A 16 62.87 26.97 -23.54
CA LYS A 16 62.05 27.46 -22.41
C LYS A 16 60.56 27.25 -22.69
N PHE A 17 60.10 27.44 -23.94
CA PHE A 17 58.69 27.24 -24.31
C PHE A 17 58.22 25.79 -24.10
N GLY A 18 59.05 24.80 -24.44
CA GLY A 18 58.74 23.38 -24.17
C GLY A 18 58.69 23.05 -22.68
N ASN A 19 59.50 23.72 -21.86
CA ASN A 19 59.43 23.58 -20.41
C ASN A 19 58.14 24.20 -19.87
N TYR A 20 57.78 25.43 -20.28
CA TYR A 20 56.51 26.06 -19.88
C TYR A 20 55.28 25.25 -20.31
N LEU A 21 55.30 24.64 -21.50
CA LEU A 21 54.21 23.78 -21.98
C LEU A 21 54.03 22.53 -21.11
N LYS A 22 55.13 21.88 -20.69
CA LYS A 22 55.09 20.72 -19.79
C LYS A 22 54.54 21.10 -18.41
N TYR A 23 54.94 22.27 -17.88
CA TYR A 23 54.42 22.76 -16.60
C TYR A 23 52.93 23.12 -16.68
N ALA A 24 52.50 23.81 -17.74
CA ALA A 24 51.09 24.15 -17.95
C ALA A 24 50.20 22.91 -18.16
N LEU A 25 50.69 21.90 -18.89
CA LEU A 25 49.99 20.61 -19.03
C LEU A 25 49.91 19.86 -17.70
N GLY A 26 50.98 19.88 -16.90
CA GLY A 26 50.98 19.31 -15.55
C GLY A 26 49.94 19.99 -14.64
N GLU A 27 49.84 21.31 -14.71
CA GLU A 27 48.85 22.09 -13.95
C GLU A 27 47.42 21.79 -14.38
N ILE A 28 47.14 21.72 -15.69
CA ILE A 28 45.83 21.33 -16.22
C ILE A 28 45.44 19.91 -15.78
N LEU A 29 46.36 18.95 -15.84
CA LEU A 29 46.10 17.58 -15.39
C LEU A 29 45.83 17.52 -13.89
N LEU A 30 46.58 18.28 -13.09
CA LEU A 30 46.41 18.32 -11.64
C LEU A 30 45.06 18.96 -11.26
N VAL A 31 44.67 20.05 -11.93
CA VAL A 31 43.34 20.67 -11.79
C VAL A 31 42.24 19.69 -12.22
N ALA A 32 42.41 18.99 -13.34
CA ALA A 32 41.43 18.03 -13.83
C ALA A 32 41.23 16.86 -12.83
N VAL A 33 42.30 16.30 -12.27
CA VAL A 33 42.22 15.29 -11.21
C VAL A 33 41.52 15.85 -9.97
N GLY A 34 41.80 17.09 -9.58
CA GLY A 34 41.12 17.76 -8.47
C GLY A 34 39.61 17.88 -8.68
N ILE A 35 39.18 18.27 -9.89
CA ILE A 35 37.75 18.36 -10.24
C ILE A 35 37.10 16.98 -10.21
N LEU A 36 37.75 15.96 -10.79
CA LEU A 36 37.21 14.60 -10.80
C LEU A 36 37.06 14.03 -9.39
N LEU A 37 38.04 14.26 -8.50
CA LEU A 37 37.95 13.86 -7.10
C LEU A 37 36.84 14.61 -6.37
N ALA A 38 36.69 15.92 -6.61
CA ALA A 38 35.61 16.71 -6.01
C ALA A 38 34.22 16.19 -6.43
N VAL A 39 34.02 15.91 -7.73
CA VAL A 39 32.79 15.30 -8.25
C VAL A 39 32.57 13.91 -7.66
N ALA A 40 33.60 13.07 -7.60
CA ALA A 40 33.51 11.72 -7.05
C ALA A 40 33.09 11.73 -5.57
N VAL A 41 33.68 12.62 -4.76
CA VAL A 41 33.30 12.78 -3.35
C VAL A 41 31.87 13.30 -3.20
N ASN A 42 31.47 14.24 -4.06
CA ASN A 42 30.10 14.77 -4.05
C ASN A 42 29.08 13.66 -4.37
N ASN A 43 29.30 12.90 -5.44
CA ASN A 43 28.43 11.81 -5.86
C ASN A 43 28.35 10.72 -4.77
N TRP A 44 29.48 10.33 -4.17
CA TRP A 44 29.48 9.36 -3.07
C TRP A 44 28.69 9.84 -1.84
N ASN A 45 28.77 11.13 -1.51
CA ASN A 45 28.01 11.70 -0.40
C ASN A 45 26.50 11.76 -0.71
N GLU A 46 26.13 12.00 -1.96
CA GLU A 46 24.74 11.97 -2.44
C GLU A 46 24.18 10.54 -2.40
N ASP A 47 24.90 9.56 -2.95
CA ASP A 47 24.53 8.14 -2.91
C ASP A 47 24.35 7.65 -1.47
N ARG A 48 25.24 8.04 -0.57
CA ARG A 48 25.14 7.73 0.86
C ARG A 48 23.90 8.33 1.51
N GLN A 49 23.48 9.53 1.12
CA GLN A 49 22.26 10.16 1.64
C GLN A 49 21.02 9.45 1.10
N ASN A 50 20.99 9.16 -0.20
CA ASN A 50 19.91 8.42 -0.84
C ASN A 50 19.72 7.03 -0.21
N PHE A 51 20.81 6.31 0.08
CA PHE A 51 20.77 5.02 0.75
C PHE A 51 20.13 5.10 2.15
N LYS A 52 20.52 6.11 2.96
CA LYS A 52 19.94 6.32 4.30
C LYS A 52 18.46 6.69 4.25
N GLU A 53 18.07 7.50 3.28
CA GLU A 53 16.67 7.85 3.07
C GLU A 53 15.85 6.60 2.71
N LEU A 54 16.37 5.77 1.80
CA LEU A 54 15.74 4.52 1.41
C LEU A 54 15.57 3.55 2.60
N GLU A 55 16.61 3.37 3.44
CA GLU A 55 16.51 2.58 4.68
C GLU A 55 15.41 3.11 5.61
N SER A 56 15.34 4.44 5.78
CA SER A 56 14.28 5.06 6.58
C SER A 56 12.88 4.83 5.99
N ILE A 57 12.75 4.86 4.65
CA ILE A 57 11.50 4.56 3.95
C ILE A 57 11.13 3.09 4.14
N HIS A 58 12.06 2.15 3.96
CA HIS A 58 11.84 0.72 4.18
C HIS A 58 11.41 0.41 5.63
N ALA A 59 12.05 1.03 6.62
CA ALA A 59 11.64 0.92 8.03
C ALA A 59 10.21 1.45 8.26
N MET A 60 9.83 2.55 7.60
CA MET A 60 8.46 3.08 7.65
C MET A 60 7.46 2.11 7.02
N VAL A 61 7.80 1.51 5.86
CA VAL A 61 6.98 0.49 5.21
C VAL A 61 6.75 -0.69 6.15
N LYS A 62 7.81 -1.24 6.73
CA LYS A 62 7.74 -2.35 7.70
C LYS A 62 6.79 -2.03 8.86
N LYS A 63 6.92 -0.82 9.45
CA LYS A 63 6.00 -0.35 10.50
C LYS A 63 4.55 -0.25 10.03
N ASN A 64 4.32 0.21 8.79
CA ASN A 64 2.98 0.31 8.22
C ASN A 64 2.37 -1.08 7.99
N LEU A 65 3.13 -2.03 7.45
CA LEU A 65 2.69 -3.42 7.27
C LEU A 65 2.29 -4.07 8.60
N VAL A 66 3.10 -3.91 9.66
CA VAL A 66 2.75 -4.41 11.01
C VAL A 66 1.44 -3.80 11.52
N SER A 67 1.27 -2.48 11.35
CA SER A 67 0.02 -1.80 11.74
C SER A 67 -1.18 -2.26 10.93
N ASN A 68 -0.99 -2.59 9.64
CA ASN A 68 -2.04 -3.04 8.74
C ASN A 68 -2.47 -4.46 9.08
N ILE A 69 -1.51 -5.36 9.38
CA ILE A 69 -1.80 -6.70 9.88
C ILE A 69 -2.65 -6.62 11.16
N ALA A 70 -2.26 -5.76 12.11
CA ALA A 70 -3.03 -5.58 13.34
C ALA A 70 -4.44 -5.00 13.10
N ALA A 71 -4.63 -4.19 12.05
CA ALA A 71 -5.95 -3.71 11.66
C ALA A 71 -6.79 -4.85 11.07
N ILE A 72 -6.20 -5.67 10.19
CA ILE A 72 -6.85 -6.86 9.59
C ILE A 72 -7.24 -7.87 10.67
N ASP A 73 -6.39 -8.11 11.67
CA ASP A 73 -6.69 -9.05 12.76
C ASP A 73 -7.99 -8.68 13.49
N LYS A 74 -8.23 -7.39 13.72
CA LYS A 74 -9.49 -6.92 14.31
C LYS A 74 -10.70 -7.19 13.41
N ILE A 75 -10.54 -7.08 12.09
CA ILE A 75 -11.60 -7.39 11.13
C ILE A 75 -11.89 -8.90 11.15
N LEU A 76 -10.85 -9.73 11.18
CA LEU A 76 -10.98 -11.18 11.24
C LEU A 76 -11.65 -11.65 12.55
N GLU A 77 -11.40 -10.98 13.67
CA GLU A 77 -12.12 -11.23 14.94
C GLU A 77 -13.63 -10.93 14.82
N ILE A 78 -13.99 -9.83 14.15
CA ILE A 78 -15.40 -9.48 13.87
C ILE A 78 -16.05 -10.54 12.98
N TYR A 79 -15.35 -11.00 11.95
CA TYR A 79 -15.83 -12.08 11.08
C TYR A 79 -15.99 -13.39 11.83
N ALA A 80 -15.02 -13.81 12.63
CA ALA A 80 -15.15 -15.02 13.44
C ALA A 80 -16.37 -14.97 14.36
N SER A 81 -16.67 -13.80 14.93
CA SER A 81 -17.82 -13.61 15.82
C SER A 81 -19.17 -13.61 15.09
N SER A 82 -19.21 -13.10 13.85
CA SER A 82 -20.46 -12.98 13.09
C SER A 82 -20.75 -14.16 12.16
N GLU A 83 -19.75 -14.99 11.82
CA GLU A 83 -19.88 -16.14 10.93
C GLU A 83 -20.95 -17.13 11.40
N VAL A 84 -21.03 -17.34 12.72
CA VAL A 84 -22.02 -18.24 13.35
C VAL A 84 -23.44 -17.83 13.01
N TYR A 85 -23.73 -16.52 12.95
CA TYR A 85 -25.06 -16.02 12.64
C TYR A 85 -25.42 -16.19 11.16
N TYR A 86 -24.46 -16.01 10.24
CA TYR A 86 -24.68 -16.31 8.83
C TYR A 86 -24.97 -17.79 8.62
N GLN A 87 -24.17 -18.68 9.21
CA GLN A 87 -24.39 -20.13 9.06
C GLN A 87 -25.74 -20.56 9.63
N LYS A 88 -26.11 -20.06 10.81
CA LYS A 88 -27.44 -20.35 11.40
C LYS A 88 -28.61 -19.96 10.49
N HIS A 89 -28.48 -18.86 9.74
CA HIS A 89 -29.47 -18.48 8.73
C HIS A 89 -29.47 -19.41 7.51
N LEU A 90 -28.28 -19.78 7.02
CA LEU A 90 -28.13 -20.63 5.83
C LEU A 90 -28.60 -22.06 6.07
N ASP A 91 -28.40 -22.57 7.29
CA ASP A 91 -28.86 -23.89 7.72
C ASP A 91 -30.36 -23.92 8.09
N ALA A 92 -31.04 -22.76 8.00
CA ALA A 92 -32.44 -22.58 8.37
C ALA A 92 -32.75 -22.95 9.84
N GLU A 93 -31.79 -22.70 10.74
CA GLU A 93 -31.88 -23.00 12.18
C GLU A 93 -32.23 -21.76 13.02
N VAL A 94 -32.38 -20.59 12.41
CA VAL A 94 -32.74 -19.35 13.10
C VAL A 94 -34.18 -19.39 13.61
N THR A 95 -34.41 -18.93 14.84
CA THR A 95 -35.72 -18.84 15.48
C THR A 95 -36.05 -17.42 15.91
N GLN A 96 -37.31 -17.17 16.27
CA GLN A 96 -37.70 -15.90 16.88
C GLN A 96 -36.98 -15.62 18.20
N GLU A 97 -36.71 -16.66 19.01
CA GLU A 97 -35.98 -16.55 20.27
C GLU A 97 -34.53 -16.12 20.04
N ASP A 98 -33.89 -16.57 18.96
CA ASP A 98 -32.53 -16.15 18.61
C ASP A 98 -32.44 -14.64 18.38
N TYR A 99 -33.41 -14.06 17.67
CA TYR A 99 -33.47 -12.61 17.45
C TYR A 99 -33.65 -11.81 18.75
N GLN A 100 -34.33 -12.38 19.76
CA GLN A 100 -34.48 -11.75 21.07
C GLN A 100 -33.18 -11.81 21.89
N ASN A 101 -32.48 -12.94 21.82
CA ASN A 101 -31.26 -13.18 22.58
C ASN A 101 -30.01 -12.56 21.94
N SER A 102 -30.04 -12.33 20.62
CA SER A 102 -28.89 -11.84 19.85
C SER A 102 -29.32 -10.72 18.88
N PRO A 103 -29.42 -9.46 19.37
CA PRO A 103 -29.79 -8.31 18.52
C PRO A 103 -28.91 -8.14 17.28
N GLY A 104 -27.66 -8.63 17.31
CA GLY A 104 -26.75 -8.60 16.16
C GLY A 104 -27.26 -9.35 14.92
N LEU A 105 -28.13 -10.36 15.08
CA LEU A 105 -28.77 -11.07 13.97
C LEU A 105 -29.58 -10.13 13.07
N ALA A 106 -30.16 -9.08 13.66
CA ALA A 106 -30.95 -8.11 12.92
C ALA A 106 -30.09 -7.27 11.95
N TYR A 107 -28.78 -7.13 12.22
CA TYR A 107 -27.90 -6.18 11.55
C TYR A 107 -26.91 -6.80 10.55
N LEU A 108 -26.99 -8.11 10.30
CA LEU A 108 -26.01 -8.85 9.47
C LEU A 108 -25.80 -8.28 8.06
N ILE A 109 -26.80 -7.64 7.47
CA ILE A 109 -26.67 -7.04 6.13
C ILE A 109 -26.78 -5.51 6.14
N MET A 110 -26.76 -4.92 7.34
CA MET A 110 -26.91 -3.48 7.57
C MET A 110 -25.58 -2.79 7.86
N GLY A 111 -24.48 -3.44 7.52
CA GLY A 111 -23.14 -2.89 7.60
C GLY A 111 -22.10 -3.96 7.35
N TYR A 112 -20.85 -3.54 7.36
CA TYR A 112 -19.68 -4.39 7.30
C TYR A 112 -18.52 -3.67 7.99
N PRO A 113 -17.53 -4.40 8.53
CA PRO A 113 -16.36 -3.77 9.12
C PRO A 113 -15.52 -3.09 8.03
N GLU A 114 -15.16 -1.82 8.27
CA GLU A 114 -14.32 -1.02 7.38
C GLU A 114 -12.84 -1.31 7.64
N LEU A 115 -12.05 -1.49 6.59
CA LEU A 115 -10.61 -1.67 6.67
C LEU A 115 -9.91 -0.41 6.13
N THR A 116 -9.00 0.16 6.91
CA THR A 116 -8.16 1.27 6.46
C THR A 116 -6.68 0.87 6.59
N LEU A 117 -5.98 0.84 5.46
CA LEU A 117 -4.56 0.50 5.41
C LEU A 117 -3.69 1.76 5.43
N ASN A 118 -2.64 1.74 6.25
CA ASN A 118 -1.61 2.75 6.26
C ASN A 118 -0.68 2.58 5.05
N GLN A 119 -0.63 3.61 4.21
CA GLN A 119 0.11 3.63 2.95
C GLN A 119 1.20 4.71 2.93
N ARG A 120 1.61 5.25 4.08
CA ARG A 120 2.58 6.36 4.11
C ARG A 120 3.95 5.93 3.57
N GLY A 121 4.49 4.82 4.05
CA GLY A 121 5.77 4.29 3.61
C GLY A 121 5.76 3.95 2.12
N TYR A 122 4.69 3.29 1.65
CA TYR A 122 4.50 2.98 0.24
C TYR A 122 4.52 4.23 -0.65
N ARG A 123 3.78 5.28 -0.30
CA ARG A 123 3.76 6.54 -1.08
C ARG A 123 5.12 7.24 -1.09
N LEU A 124 5.83 7.24 0.03
CA LEU A 124 7.20 7.77 0.08
C LEU A 124 8.15 6.97 -0.82
N LEU A 125 8.02 5.64 -0.81
CA LEU A 125 8.83 4.76 -1.65
C LEU A 125 8.58 5.00 -3.13
N GLN A 126 7.31 5.09 -3.56
CA GLN A 126 6.96 5.41 -4.95
C GLN A 126 7.58 6.74 -5.40
N ASN A 127 7.46 7.77 -4.57
CA ASN A 127 8.02 9.08 -4.87
C ASN A 127 9.56 9.04 -4.94
N PHE A 128 10.20 8.29 -4.05
CA PHE A 128 11.65 8.10 -4.08
C PHE A 128 12.05 7.40 -5.38
N THR A 129 11.48 6.23 -5.69
CA THR A 129 11.84 5.45 -6.89
C THR A 129 11.52 6.16 -8.21
N ALA A 130 10.57 7.09 -8.24
CA ALA A 130 10.27 7.88 -9.43
C ALA A 130 11.32 8.96 -9.74
N ASN A 131 12.06 9.42 -8.73
CA ASN A 131 13.02 10.53 -8.85
C ASN A 131 14.48 10.06 -8.91
N TYR A 132 14.75 8.78 -8.61
CA TYR A 132 16.09 8.21 -8.61
C TYR A 132 16.19 7.06 -9.61
N ASP A 133 17.08 7.23 -10.60
CA ASP A 133 17.37 6.25 -11.65
C ASP A 133 18.27 5.09 -11.14
N GLN A 134 18.08 4.68 -9.88
CA GLN A 134 18.64 3.44 -9.36
C GLN A 134 17.66 2.32 -9.70
N GLN A 135 17.73 1.92 -10.97
CA GLN A 135 17.22 0.64 -11.43
C GLN A 135 17.73 -0.46 -10.49
N GLU A 136 16.83 -1.34 -10.05
CA GLU A 136 17.12 -2.63 -9.38
C GLU A 136 17.26 -2.68 -7.84
N ASN A 137 16.63 -1.79 -7.06
CA ASN A 137 16.30 -2.24 -5.68
C ASN A 137 15.14 -3.24 -5.74
N VAL A 138 15.48 -4.54 -5.79
CA VAL A 138 14.53 -5.66 -5.85
C VAL A 138 13.47 -5.52 -4.76
N ILE A 139 13.87 -5.22 -3.52
CA ILE A 139 12.95 -5.08 -2.38
C ILE A 139 11.95 -3.95 -2.62
N SER A 140 12.39 -2.81 -3.14
CA SER A 140 11.49 -1.70 -3.46
C SER A 140 10.47 -2.08 -4.54
N GLY A 141 10.89 -2.85 -5.54
CA GLY A 141 10.01 -3.39 -6.57
C GLY A 141 8.95 -4.33 -5.99
N GLU A 142 9.36 -5.28 -5.15
CA GLU A 142 8.46 -6.21 -4.45
C GLU A 142 7.44 -5.48 -3.58
N ILE A 143 7.88 -4.47 -2.80
CA ILE A 143 6.98 -3.64 -1.99
C ILE A 143 5.96 -2.91 -2.87
N ILE A 144 6.41 -2.27 -3.96
CA ILE A 144 5.53 -1.52 -4.84
C ILE A 144 4.53 -2.45 -5.53
N GLY A 145 4.97 -3.61 -6.01
CA GLY A 145 4.12 -4.63 -6.62
C GLY A 145 3.03 -5.11 -5.66
N PHE A 146 3.42 -5.51 -4.45
CA PHE A 146 2.49 -5.91 -3.39
C PHE A 146 1.43 -4.86 -3.10
N TYR A 147 1.82 -3.60 -2.84
CA TYR A 147 0.84 -2.57 -2.53
C TYR A 147 -0.04 -2.24 -3.75
N THR A 148 0.50 -2.30 -4.97
CA THR A 148 -0.28 -2.03 -6.18
C THR A 148 -1.37 -3.08 -6.37
N GLU A 149 -1.02 -4.36 -6.23
CA GLU A 149 -1.95 -5.49 -6.34
C GLU A 149 -2.97 -5.46 -5.20
N MET A 150 -2.51 -5.51 -3.95
CA MET A 150 -3.41 -5.67 -2.81
C MET A 150 -4.34 -4.48 -2.60
N LEU A 151 -3.90 -3.25 -2.86
CA LEU A 151 -4.78 -2.08 -2.75
C LEU A 151 -5.82 -2.04 -3.87
N HIS A 152 -5.53 -2.64 -5.02
CA HIS A 152 -6.50 -2.76 -6.10
C HIS A 152 -7.61 -3.75 -5.74
N GLU A 153 -7.23 -4.98 -5.36
CA GLU A 153 -8.19 -6.04 -5.02
C GLU A 153 -9.07 -5.65 -3.82
N ILE A 154 -8.47 -5.15 -2.74
CA ILE A 154 -9.22 -4.67 -1.56
C ILE A 154 -10.20 -3.56 -1.94
N LYS A 155 -9.82 -2.65 -2.84
CA LYS A 155 -10.71 -1.58 -3.28
C LYS A 155 -11.91 -2.14 -4.07
N VAL A 156 -11.68 -3.10 -4.97
CA VAL A 156 -12.75 -3.73 -5.76
C VAL A 156 -13.76 -4.41 -4.82
N ASP A 157 -13.27 -5.14 -3.83
CA ASP A 157 -14.13 -5.80 -2.85
C ASP A 157 -14.85 -4.82 -1.92
N ASP A 158 -14.20 -3.74 -1.50
CA ASP A 158 -14.82 -2.66 -0.71
C ASP A 158 -15.99 -2.03 -1.47
N GLU A 159 -15.81 -1.75 -2.77
CA GLU A 159 -16.86 -1.21 -3.63
C GLU A 159 -18.03 -2.19 -3.79
N LEU A 160 -17.73 -3.50 -3.92
CA LEU A 160 -18.76 -4.54 -3.97
C LEU A 160 -19.57 -4.62 -2.66
N ARG A 161 -18.89 -4.57 -1.50
CA ARG A 161 -19.52 -4.57 -0.17
C ARG A 161 -20.38 -3.33 0.04
N ALA A 162 -19.87 -2.15 -0.31
CA ALA A 162 -20.60 -0.89 -0.24
C ALA A 162 -21.88 -0.93 -1.08
N ASN A 163 -21.79 -1.45 -2.30
CA ASN A 163 -22.92 -1.59 -3.20
C ASN A 163 -23.97 -2.57 -2.65
N ASN A 164 -23.54 -3.72 -2.11
CA ASN A 164 -24.45 -4.69 -1.50
C ASN A 164 -25.19 -4.09 -0.30
N PHE A 165 -24.48 -3.39 0.59
CA PHE A 165 -25.09 -2.67 1.70
C PHE A 165 -26.12 -1.65 1.20
N GLN A 166 -25.77 -0.80 0.24
CA GLN A 166 -26.66 0.22 -0.29
C GLN A 166 -27.94 -0.38 -0.91
N LYS A 167 -27.81 -1.52 -1.61
CA LYS A 167 -28.96 -2.26 -2.17
C LYS A 167 -29.87 -2.81 -1.08
N ASN A 168 -29.31 -3.42 -0.04
CA ASN A 168 -30.09 -3.93 1.09
C ASN A 168 -30.78 -2.81 1.85
N PHE A 169 -30.05 -1.74 2.15
CA PHE A 169 -30.56 -0.57 2.83
C PHE A 169 -31.72 0.07 2.07
N SER A 170 -31.54 0.35 0.78
CA SER A 170 -32.58 0.95 -0.08
C SER A 170 -33.80 0.04 -0.25
N HIS A 171 -33.59 -1.29 -0.32
CA HIS A 171 -34.67 -2.26 -0.43
C HIS A 171 -35.54 -2.26 0.84
N TRP A 172 -34.91 -2.32 2.01
CA TRP A 172 -35.62 -2.38 3.29
C TRP A 172 -36.39 -1.10 3.62
N GLN A 173 -35.95 0.06 3.15
CA GLN A 173 -36.70 1.31 3.27
C GLN A 173 -38.12 1.24 2.70
N THR A 174 -38.40 0.30 1.80
CA THR A 174 -39.72 0.14 1.19
C THR A 174 -40.68 -0.72 2.04
N TYR A 175 -40.20 -1.37 3.09
CA TYR A 175 -41.02 -2.26 3.92
C TYR A 175 -41.77 -1.50 5.02
N PRO A 176 -43.02 -1.90 5.36
CA PRO A 176 -43.80 -1.23 6.41
C PRO A 176 -43.14 -1.21 7.79
N TRP A 177 -42.32 -2.22 8.10
CA TRP A 177 -41.64 -2.37 9.38
C TRP A 177 -40.34 -1.54 9.49
N TRP A 178 -39.91 -0.88 8.41
CA TRP A 178 -38.60 -0.21 8.35
C TRP A 178 -38.39 0.82 9.46
N SER A 179 -39.39 1.68 9.73
CA SER A 179 -39.28 2.73 10.75
C SER A 179 -39.11 2.14 12.15
N ASP A 180 -39.77 1.04 12.44
CA ASP A 180 -39.71 0.38 13.74
C ASP A 180 -38.37 -0.35 13.93
N TYR A 181 -37.92 -1.03 12.86
CA TYR A 181 -36.62 -1.68 12.78
C TYR A 181 -35.46 -0.69 12.99
N ILE A 182 -35.41 0.40 12.22
CA ILE A 182 -34.27 1.34 12.26
C ILE A 182 -34.27 2.18 13.54
N SER A 183 -35.44 2.40 14.14
CA SER A 183 -35.57 3.08 15.43
C SER A 183 -35.37 2.16 16.64
N GLN A 184 -35.14 0.86 16.40
CA GLN A 184 -34.92 -0.16 17.44
C GLN A 184 -36.08 -0.29 18.42
N LYS A 185 -37.30 0.01 17.98
CA LYS A 185 -38.51 -0.01 18.83
C LYS A 185 -39.23 -1.34 18.78
N ASP A 186 -39.37 -1.91 17.59
CA ASP A 186 -40.04 -3.17 17.35
C ASP A 186 -39.41 -3.88 16.15
N TYR A 187 -39.02 -5.14 16.35
CA TYR A 187 -38.44 -5.99 15.30
C TYR A 187 -39.45 -6.99 14.74
N THR A 188 -40.68 -7.05 15.24
CA THR A 188 -41.66 -8.11 14.91
C THR A 188 -41.86 -8.24 13.40
N GLY A 189 -42.10 -7.14 12.69
CA GLY A 189 -42.29 -7.18 11.23
C GLY A 189 -41.02 -7.55 10.46
N PHE A 190 -39.84 -7.14 10.95
CA PHE A 190 -38.56 -7.57 10.38
C PHE A 190 -38.31 -9.06 10.61
N ILE A 191 -38.56 -9.56 11.82
CA ILE A 191 -38.36 -10.97 12.18
C ILE A 191 -39.29 -11.86 11.33
N ASP A 192 -40.54 -11.47 11.13
CA ASP A 192 -41.46 -12.18 10.23
C ASP A 192 -40.88 -12.29 8.80
N TYR A 193 -40.44 -11.16 8.23
CA TYR A 193 -39.75 -11.15 6.93
C TYR A 193 -38.49 -12.03 6.95
N ALA A 194 -37.68 -11.95 7.99
CA ALA A 194 -36.41 -12.65 8.07
C ALA A 194 -36.56 -14.18 8.20
N LEU A 195 -37.61 -14.64 8.87
CA LEU A 195 -37.90 -16.06 9.05
C LEU A 195 -38.64 -16.67 7.84
N ASN A 196 -39.52 -15.88 7.21
CA ASN A 196 -40.50 -16.42 6.26
C ASN A 196 -40.25 -16.05 4.79
N ASP A 197 -39.39 -15.05 4.49
CA ASP A 197 -39.15 -14.59 3.12
C ASP A 197 -37.86 -15.17 2.51
N GLN A 198 -37.97 -15.71 1.29
CA GLN A 198 -36.81 -16.21 0.53
C GLN A 198 -35.86 -15.07 0.11
N ASP A 199 -36.37 -13.85 -0.07
CA ASP A 199 -35.55 -12.67 -0.37
C ASP A 199 -34.52 -12.42 0.73
N TYR A 200 -34.91 -12.52 2.01
CA TYR A 200 -33.96 -12.33 3.12
C TYR A 200 -32.87 -13.41 3.12
N LYS A 201 -33.24 -14.68 2.91
CA LYS A 201 -32.29 -15.80 2.82
C LYS A 201 -31.27 -15.57 1.69
N ASN A 202 -31.74 -15.12 0.53
CA ASN A 202 -30.87 -14.81 -0.61
C ASN A 202 -29.91 -13.65 -0.31
N ARG A 203 -30.37 -12.62 0.41
CA ARG A 203 -29.53 -11.49 0.82
C ARG A 203 -28.48 -11.89 1.84
N ILE A 204 -28.83 -12.73 2.81
CA ILE A 204 -27.89 -13.31 3.77
C ILE A 204 -26.84 -14.15 3.06
N ALA A 205 -27.24 -15.04 2.14
CA ALA A 205 -26.29 -15.84 1.35
C ALA A 205 -25.36 -14.96 0.51
N THR A 206 -25.88 -13.90 -0.09
CA THR A 206 -25.07 -12.94 -0.84
C THR A 206 -24.07 -12.20 0.05
N ALA A 207 -24.51 -11.75 1.23
CA ALA A 207 -23.65 -11.08 2.18
C ALA A 207 -22.59 -12.01 2.79
N GLU A 208 -22.92 -13.27 3.07
CA GLU A 208 -21.92 -14.29 3.49
C GLU A 208 -20.88 -14.48 2.40
N PHE A 209 -21.32 -14.68 1.15
CA PHE A 209 -20.40 -14.89 0.03
C PHE A 209 -19.41 -13.73 -0.13
N ILE A 210 -19.91 -12.50 -0.21
CA ILE A 210 -19.08 -11.31 -0.41
C ILE A 210 -18.12 -11.11 0.76
N ASN A 211 -18.58 -11.23 2.02
CA ASN A 211 -17.74 -10.95 3.17
C ASN A 211 -16.74 -12.08 3.48
N TYR A 212 -17.15 -13.35 3.38
CA TYR A 212 -16.37 -14.49 3.87
C TYR A 212 -15.68 -15.28 2.76
N LYS A 213 -16.29 -15.39 1.59
CA LYS A 213 -15.71 -16.17 0.48
C LYS A 213 -14.85 -15.32 -0.44
N VAL A 214 -15.06 -14.00 -0.44
CA VAL A 214 -14.31 -13.02 -1.23
C VAL A 214 -13.42 -12.19 -0.30
N PHE A 215 -13.96 -11.16 0.37
CA PHE A 215 -13.14 -10.16 1.07
C PHE A 215 -12.28 -10.72 2.21
N LYS A 216 -12.82 -11.64 3.04
CA LYS A 216 -12.04 -12.27 4.13
C LYS A 216 -10.79 -12.98 3.60
N LYS A 217 -10.89 -13.66 2.45
CA LYS A 217 -9.74 -14.33 1.84
C LYS A 217 -8.70 -13.34 1.35
N GLU A 218 -9.16 -12.23 0.76
CA GLU A 218 -8.30 -11.16 0.26
C GLU A 218 -7.45 -10.55 1.38
N ILE A 219 -8.07 -10.26 2.54
CA ILE A 219 -7.34 -9.69 3.68
C ILE A 219 -6.46 -10.74 4.40
N GLU A 220 -6.81 -12.02 4.34
CA GLU A 220 -5.94 -13.12 4.81
C GLU A 220 -4.70 -13.25 3.91
N GLU A 221 -4.86 -13.13 2.59
CA GLU A 221 -3.77 -13.11 1.62
C GLU A 221 -2.87 -11.88 1.80
N TYR A 222 -3.47 -10.69 2.01
CA TYR A 222 -2.73 -9.48 2.39
C TYR A 222 -1.80 -9.77 3.56
N LYS A 223 -2.33 -10.37 4.63
CA LYS A 223 -1.58 -10.63 5.86
C LYS A 223 -0.41 -11.57 5.61
N GLN A 224 -0.60 -12.63 4.83
CA GLN A 224 0.46 -13.58 4.49
C GLN A 224 1.58 -12.92 3.68
N LYS A 225 1.22 -12.23 2.59
CA LYS A 225 2.17 -11.50 1.73
C LYS A 225 2.88 -10.37 2.48
N ALA A 226 2.15 -9.63 3.34
CA ALA A 226 2.72 -8.57 4.18
C ALA A 226 3.76 -9.12 5.16
N GLN A 227 3.51 -10.28 5.77
CA GLN A 227 4.47 -10.91 6.68
C GLN A 227 5.76 -11.31 5.94
N ALA A 228 5.64 -11.92 4.75
CA ALA A 228 6.80 -12.24 3.92
C ALA A 228 7.64 -10.99 3.57
N LEU A 229 7.00 -9.87 3.26
CA LEU A 229 7.70 -8.61 3.02
C LEU A 229 8.36 -8.03 4.27
N ILE A 230 7.72 -8.13 5.44
CA ILE A 230 8.33 -7.69 6.71
C ILE A 230 9.64 -8.44 6.98
N ASP A 231 9.68 -9.73 6.67
CA ASP A 231 10.85 -10.59 6.86
C ASP A 231 11.95 -10.32 5.82
N LEU A 232 11.57 -9.85 4.63
CA LEU A 232 12.50 -9.44 3.57
C LEU A 232 13.16 -8.08 3.85
N ILE A 233 12.42 -7.15 4.46
CA ILE A 233 12.95 -5.84 4.85
C ILE A 233 13.84 -6.01 6.08
N GLN A 234 15.15 -5.85 5.90
CA GLN A 234 16.15 -5.94 6.98
C GLN A 234 15.93 -4.86 8.05
#